data_AF-A0A969D6X7-F1
#
_entry.id   AF-A0A969D6X7-F1
#
_cell.length_a   1.000
_cell.length_b   1.000
_cell.length_c   1.000
_cell.angle_alpha   90.00
_cell.angle_beta   90.00
_cell.angle_gamma   90.00
#
_symmetry.space_group_name_H-M   'P 1'
#
loop_
_entity.id
_entity.type
_entity.pdbx_description
1 polymer ?
#
loop_
_entity_poly.entity_id
_entity_poly.type
_entity_poly.pdbx_seq_one_letter_code
_entity_poly.pdbx_strand_id
1 'polypeptide(L)' 'MYVDGVLYGEGRGSSKKKAEKRAAEDVIAKLKKRGLL' A
#
# COMPACT_ATOMS: atom_id res chain seq x y z
N MET A 1 -1.35 0.43 5.23
CA MET A 1 0.06 0.04 5.41
C MET A 1 0.81 1.25 5.95
N TYR A 2 1.23 1.14 7.21
CA TYR A 2 2.03 2.14 7.88
C TYR A 2 3.48 1.66 7.95
N VAL A 3 4.42 2.56 7.71
CA VAL A 3 5.86 2.34 7.95
C VAL A 3 6.30 3.51 8.81
N ASP A 4 6.88 3.24 9.98
CA ASP A 4 7.30 4.24 10.97
C ASP A 4 6.22 5.27 11.33
N GLY A 5 4.97 4.82 11.47
CA GLY A 5 3.84 5.69 11.80
C GLY A 5 3.32 6.55 10.64
N VAL A 6 3.96 6.52 9.47
CA VAL A 6 3.51 7.23 8.27
C VAL A 6 2.66 6.31 7.40
N LEU A 7 1.52 6.80 6.92
CA LEU A 7 0.64 6.05 6.01
C LEU A 7 1.24 6.04 4.59
N TYR A 8 1.76 4.88 4.16
CA TYR A 8 2.34 4.74 2.82
C TYR A 8 1.32 4.23 1.79
N GLY A 9 0.38 3.37 2.21
CA GLY A 9 -0.62 2.83 1.29
C GLY A 9 -1.91 2.39 1.96
N GLU A 10 -3.01 2.55 1.26
CA GLU A 10 -4.35 2.14 1.71
C GLU A 10 -4.90 1.07 0.77
N GLY A 11 -5.58 0.08 1.34
CA GLY A 11 -6.21 -0.98 0.57
C GLY A 11 -7.54 -1.35 1.18
N ARG A 12 -8.57 -1.43 0.34
CA ARG A 12 -9.91 -1.86 0.74
C ARG A 12 -10.17 -3.27 0.24
N GLY A 13 -10.84 -4.09 1.03
CA GLY A 13 -11.18 -5.45 0.62
C GLY A 13 -12.24 -6.04 1.53
N SER A 14 -12.96 -7.03 1.00
CA SER A 14 -13.97 -7.77 1.76
C SER A 14 -13.39 -8.65 2.87
N SER A 15 -12.06 -8.79 2.94
CA SER A 15 -11.36 -9.46 4.04
C SER A 15 -10.05 -8.73 4.33
N LYS A 16 -9.54 -8.89 5.55
CA LYS A 16 -8.26 -8.32 6.00
C LYS A 16 -7.12 -8.62 5.02
N LYS A 17 -6.98 -9.89 4.61
CA LYS A 17 -5.96 -10.32 3.65
C LYS A 17 -6.05 -9.59 2.30
N LYS A 18 -7.26 -9.35 1.78
CA LYS A 18 -7.45 -8.60 0.54
C LYS A 18 -7.13 -7.11 0.72
N ALA A 19 -7.54 -6.52 1.84
CA ALA A 19 -7.24 -5.14 2.17
C ALA A 19 -5.72 -4.90 2.29
N GLU A 20 -5.01 -5.80 2.98
CA GLU A 20 -3.55 -5.74 3.13
C GLU A 20 -2.82 -5.89 1.79
N LYS A 21 -3.22 -6.86 0.95
CA LYS A 21 -2.65 -7.04 -0.39
C LYS A 21 -2.77 -5.76 -1.22
N ARG A 22 -3.96 -5.15 -1.21
CA ARG A 22 -4.18 -3.89 -1.96
C ARG A 22 -3.41 -2.72 -1.39
N ALA A 23 -3.25 -2.66 -0.07
CA ALA A 23 -2.45 -1.61 0.55
C ALA A 23 -0.99 -1.70 0.11
N ALA A 24 -0.42 -2.92 0.02
CA ALA A 24 0.93 -3.13 -0.50
C ALA A 24 1.05 -2.78 -1.99
N GLU A 25 0.07 -3.18 -2.81
CA GLU A 25 0.01 -2.81 -4.23
C GLU A 25 -0.04 -1.29 -4.43
N ASP A 26 -0.79 -0.57 -3.59
CA ASP A 26 -0.87 0.90 -3.59
C ASP A 26 0.48 1.55 -3.23
N VAL A 27 1.20 1.02 -2.23
CA VAL A 27 2.57 1.48 -1.91
C VAL A 27 3.49 1.31 -3.13
N ILE A 28 3.49 0.12 -3.75
CA ILE A 28 4.35 -0.18 -4.90
C ILE A 28 4.00 0.74 -6.08
N ALA A 29 2.72 0.97 -6.36
CA ALA A 29 2.29 1.87 -7.42
C ALA A 29 2.77 3.32 -7.19
N LYS A 30 2.68 3.80 -5.94
CA LYS A 30 3.20 5.13 -5.55
C LYS A 30 4.71 5.22 -5.68
N LEU A 31 5.45 4.16 -5.32
CA LEU A 31 6.91 4.11 -5.46
C LEU A 31 7.35 4.13 -6.93
N LYS A 32 6.70 3.33 -7.79
CA LYS A 32 6.95 3.33 -9.24
C LYS A 32 6.67 4.69 -9.87
N LYS A 33 5.56 5.35 -9.51
CA LYS A 33 5.23 6.70 -10.02
C LYS A 33 6.29 7.74 -9.65
N ARG A 34 6.98 7.56 -8.53
CA ARG A 34 8.06 8.43 -8.08
C ARG A 34 9.43 8.07 -8.71
N GLY A 35 9.52 7.00 -9.51
CA GLY A 35 10.78 6.51 -10.05
C GLY A 35 11.73 5.94 -8.99
N LEU A 36 11.18 5.54 -7.84
CA LEU A 36 11.94 5.02 -6.69
C LEU A 36 12.02 3.49 -6.67
N LEU A 37 11.51 2.83 -7.72
CA LEU A 37 11.45 1.38 -7.88
C LEU A 37 11.60 0.99 -9.35
#